data_AF-A0A497QNX0-F1
#
_entry.id   AF-A0A497QNX0-F1
#
_cell.length_a   1.000
_cell.length_b   1.000
_cell.length_c   1.000
_cell.angle_alpha   90.00
_cell.angle_beta   90.00
_cell.angle_gamma   90.00
#
_symmetry.space_group_name_H-M   'P 1'
#
loop_
_entity.id
_entity.type
_entity.pdbx_description
1 polymer ?
#
loop_
_entity_poly.entity_id
_entity_poly.type
_entity_poly.pdbx_seq_one_letter_code
_entity_poly.pdbx_strand_id
1 'polypeptide(L)'
;MQKKAKIVFQYDAIRSDLKLEEIVALISTGDRNSPEYGLTYMILKKITSGKRFMTKRQTYELYMKNREHISKASYYRILKRLIERGMIVYNEQEEKYQPAIFFSNALHRLAFAWEAIVVPEKQKN
;
A
#
# COMPACT_ATOMS: atom_id res chain seq x y z
N MET A 1 20.17 -18.74 3.80
CA MET A 1 18.76 -19.15 3.90
C MET A 1 17.86 -17.93 3.70
N GLN A 2 17.17 -17.82 2.55
CA GLN A 2 16.16 -16.79 2.33
C GLN A 2 14.94 -17.09 3.21
N LYS A 3 14.64 -16.23 4.18
CA LYS A 3 13.38 -16.28 4.93
C LYS A 3 12.26 -16.00 3.92
N LYS A 4 11.51 -17.04 3.52
CA LYS A 4 10.25 -16.86 2.79
C LYS A 4 9.37 -15.95 3.64
N ALA A 5 8.98 -14.81 3.08
CA ALA A 5 7.99 -13.93 3.68
C ALA A 5 6.75 -14.77 4.03
N LYS A 6 6.36 -14.78 5.31
CA LYS A 6 5.12 -15.42 5.74
C LYS A 6 4.00 -14.57 5.15
N ILE A 7 3.38 -15.03 4.06
CA ILE A 7 2.21 -14.38 3.49
C ILE A 7 1.10 -14.50 4.54
N VAL A 8 0.78 -13.39 5.22
CA VAL A 8 -0.25 -13.31 6.27
C VAL A 8 -1.64 -13.03 5.67
N PHE A 9 -1.79 -13.12 4.35
CA PHE A 9 -3.06 -12.87 3.68
C PHE A 9 -3.85 -14.17 3.56
N GLN A 10 -5.00 -14.24 4.21
CA GLN A 10 -6.04 -15.19 3.84
C GLN A 10 -6.52 -14.77 2.44
N TYR A 11 -6.14 -15.55 1.43
CA TYR A 11 -6.45 -15.28 0.03
C TYR A 11 -7.97 -15.08 -0.18
N ASP A 12 -8.79 -15.77 0.61
CA ASP A 12 -10.24 -15.75 0.57
C ASP A 12 -10.88 -14.42 1.05
N ALA A 13 -10.12 -13.58 1.76
CA ALA A 13 -10.59 -12.27 2.23
C ALA A 13 -10.41 -11.16 1.18
N ILE A 14 -9.68 -11.42 0.08
CA ILE A 14 -9.39 -10.43 -0.96
C ILE A 14 -10.48 -10.53 -2.03
N ARG A 15 -11.55 -9.75 -1.85
CA ARG A 15 -12.56 -9.55 -2.89
C ARG A 15 -12.08 -8.51 -3.91
N SER A 16 -12.61 -8.59 -5.13
CA SER A 16 -12.21 -7.73 -6.25
C SER A 16 -12.61 -6.25 -6.09
N ASP A 17 -13.28 -5.89 -5.01
CA ASP A 17 -13.88 -4.59 -4.71
C ASP A 17 -13.26 -3.87 -3.49
N LEU A 18 -12.20 -4.43 -2.88
CA LEU A 18 -11.60 -3.84 -1.69
C LEU A 18 -10.97 -2.48 -2.00
N LYS A 19 -11.47 -1.45 -1.32
CA LYS A 19 -10.89 -0.10 -1.33
C LYS A 19 -9.56 -0.10 -0.58
N LEU A 20 -8.70 0.87 -0.89
CA LEU A 20 -7.38 0.98 -0.26
C LEU A 20 -7.49 1.08 1.27
N GLU A 21 -8.52 1.76 1.78
CA GLU A 21 -8.87 1.86 3.19
C GLU A 21 -9.13 0.49 3.83
N GLU A 22 -9.80 -0.42 3.11
CA GLU A 22 -10.11 -1.76 3.58
C GLU A 22 -8.86 -2.65 3.56
N ILE A 23 -8.02 -2.52 2.53
CA ILE A 23 -6.70 -3.17 2.49
C ILE A 23 -5.86 -2.71 3.68
N VAL A 24 -5.83 -1.42 3.98
CA VAL A 24 -5.08 -0.86 5.12
C VAL A 24 -5.63 -1.41 6.43
N ALA A 25 -6.95 -1.45 6.62
CA ALA A 25 -7.59 -1.98 7.81
C ALA A 25 -7.20 -3.45 8.11
N LEU A 26 -6.90 -4.23 7.07
CA LEU A 26 -6.46 -5.63 7.21
C LEU A 26 -4.98 -5.79 7.60
N ILE A 27 -4.15 -4.77 7.38
CA ILE A 27 -2.68 -4.87 7.53
C ILE A 27 -2.10 -3.99 8.64
N SER A 28 -2.76 -2.89 8.98
CA SER A 28 -2.39 -2.03 10.11
C SER A 28 -2.70 -2.74 11.42
N THR A 29 -1.86 -2.58 12.43
CA THR A 29 -2.12 -3.17 13.75
C THR A 29 -2.98 -2.28 14.65
N GLY A 30 -3.34 -1.08 14.19
CA GLY A 30 -4.20 -0.14 14.91
C GLY A 30 -5.59 0.01 14.29
N ASP A 31 -6.49 0.67 15.02
CA ASP A 31 -7.80 1.05 14.51
C ASP A 31 -7.71 2.11 13.39
N ARG A 32 -8.85 2.41 12.75
CA ARG A 32 -8.93 3.38 11.63
C ARG A 32 -8.58 4.82 12.04
N ASN A 33 -8.56 5.13 13.33
CA ASN A 33 -8.23 6.46 13.87
C ASN A 33 -6.76 6.55 14.32
N SER A 34 -6.04 5.43 14.33
CA SER A 34 -4.65 5.40 14.77
C SER A 34 -3.73 6.13 13.79
N PRO A 35 -2.68 6.82 14.28
CA PRO A 35 -1.64 7.40 13.43
C PRO A 35 -1.00 6.36 12.51
N GLU A 36 -0.88 5.11 12.97
CA GLU A 36 -0.38 4.00 12.18
C GLU A 36 -1.26 3.70 10.96
N TYR A 37 -2.59 3.63 11.13
CA TYR A 37 -3.51 3.42 10.02
C TYR A 37 -3.39 4.55 9.00
N GLY A 38 -3.47 5.80 9.48
CA GLY A 38 -3.37 6.98 8.61
C GLY A 38 -2.06 7.00 7.81
N LEU A 39 -0.93 6.72 8.44
CA LEU A 39 0.37 6.66 7.78
C LEU A 39 0.51 5.50 6.80
N THR A 40 0.00 4.32 7.17
CA THR A 40 -0.01 3.15 6.27
C THR A 40 -0.80 3.47 5.01
N TYR A 41 -1.97 4.09 5.15
CA TYR A 41 -2.79 4.57 4.04
C TYR A 41 -2.05 5.61 3.20
N MET A 42 -1.44 6.62 3.81
CA MET A 42 -0.70 7.66 3.08
C MET A 42 0.47 7.09 2.27
N ILE A 43 1.25 6.16 2.86
CA ILE A 43 2.36 5.50 2.17
C ILE A 43 1.84 4.73 0.96
N LEU A 44 0.85 3.85 1.18
CA LEU A 44 0.29 3.03 0.10
C LEU A 44 -0.35 3.90 -0.99
N LYS A 45 -1.15 4.90 -0.62
CA LYS A 45 -1.75 5.85 -1.57
C LYS A 45 -0.68 6.51 -2.44
N LYS A 46 0.44 6.93 -1.84
CA LYS A 46 1.50 7.66 -2.56
C LYS A 46 2.31 6.78 -3.51
N ILE A 47 2.49 5.50 -3.19
CA ILE A 47 3.21 4.56 -4.07
C ILE A 47 2.28 3.86 -5.08
N THR A 48 0.95 3.89 -4.87
CA THR A 48 -0.01 3.32 -5.83
C THR A 48 -0.60 4.37 -6.77
N SER A 49 -0.46 5.67 -6.44
CA SER A 49 -0.86 6.79 -7.31
C SER A 49 0.33 7.50 -7.96
N GLY A 50 0.06 8.20 -9.07
CA GLY A 50 1.06 8.99 -9.78
C GLY A 50 2.24 8.18 -10.31
N LYS A 51 3.47 8.56 -9.94
CA LYS A 51 4.73 7.96 -10.43
C LYS A 51 4.99 6.53 -9.90
N ARG A 52 4.15 6.02 -9.01
CA ARG A 52 4.22 4.67 -8.44
C ARG A 52 5.53 4.32 -7.72
N PHE A 53 6.18 5.31 -7.09
CA PHE A 53 7.30 5.10 -6.20
C PHE A 53 7.48 6.26 -5.22
N MET A 54 8.27 6.04 -4.18
CA MET A 54 8.77 7.05 -3.24
C MET A 54 10.28 6.92 -3.05
N THR A 55 11.03 8.01 -3.19
CA THR A 55 12.47 8.00 -2.86
C THR A 55 12.70 8.01 -1.35
N LYS A 56 13.91 7.63 -0.89
CA LYS A 56 14.34 7.81 0.52
C LYS A 56 14.04 9.21 1.06
N ARG A 57 14.31 10.26 0.26
CA ARG A 57 14.02 11.65 0.63
C ARG A 57 12.52 11.88 0.83
N GLN A 58 11.68 11.44 -0.10
CA GLN A 58 10.23 11.61 0.00
C GLN A 58 9.63 10.82 1.17
N THR A 59 10.21 9.67 1.50
CA THR A 59 9.90 8.87 2.69
C THR A 59 10.21 9.66 3.96
N TYR A 60 11.39 10.28 4.04
CA TYR A 60 11.76 11.12 5.18
C TYR A 60 10.89 12.39 5.30
N GLU A 61 10.59 13.06 4.19
CA GLU A 61 9.69 14.20 4.15
C GLU A 61 8.28 13.84 4.65
N LEU A 62 7.78 12.65 4.28
CA LEU A 62 6.50 12.15 4.76
C LEU A 62 6.52 11.89 6.26
N TYR A 63 7.60 11.31 6.79
CA TYR A 63 7.81 11.18 8.23
C TYR A 63 7.81 12.56 8.92
N MET A 64 8.55 13.53 8.39
CA MET A 64 8.66 14.86 9.01
C MET A 64 7.31 15.58 9.12
N LYS A 65 6.43 15.40 8.12
CA LYS A 65 5.05 15.92 8.16
C LYS A 65 4.16 15.29 9.24
N ASN A 66 4.54 14.13 9.77
CA ASN A 66 3.74 13.36 10.74
C ASN A 66 4.47 13.12 12.06
N ARG A 67 5.64 13.76 12.28
CA ARG A 67 6.54 13.48 13.41
C ARG A 67 5.92 13.75 14.79
N GLU A 68 4.86 14.56 14.84
CA GLU A 68 4.12 14.87 16.07
C GLU A 68 3.19 13.72 16.49
N HIS A 69 2.82 12.86 15.55
CA HIS A 69 1.88 11.76 15.77
C HIS A 69 2.55 10.38 15.76
N ILE A 70 3.76 10.27 15.19
CA ILE A 70 4.50 9.02 15.13
C ILE A 70 6.00 9.23 15.39
N SER A 71 6.60 8.29 16.14
CA SER A 71 8.05 8.24 16.27
C SER A 71 8.71 7.75 14.97
N LYS A 72 9.95 8.17 14.74
CA LYS A 72 10.78 7.70 13.62
C LYS A 72 10.84 6.16 13.58
N ALA A 73 11.04 5.53 14.74
CA ALA A 73 11.13 4.08 14.85
C ALA A 73 9.84 3.38 14.42
N SER A 74 8.67 3.88 14.86
CA SER A 74 7.38 3.33 14.46
C SER A 74 7.11 3.52 12.97
N TYR A 75 7.51 4.66 12.39
CA TYR A 75 7.40 4.91 10.95
C TYR A 75 8.18 3.88 10.12
N TYR A 76 9.45 3.63 10.45
CA TYR A 76 10.24 2.60 9.74
C TYR A 76 9.75 1.18 10.02
N ARG A 77 9.13 0.93 11.18
CA ARG A 77 8.47 -0.36 11.46
C ARG A 77 7.26 -0.58 10.55
N ILE A 78 6.49 0.46 10.21
CA ILE A 78 5.41 0.39 9.22
C ILE A 78 5.97 0.02 7.85
N LEU A 79 6.99 0.74 7.37
CA LEU A 79 7.63 0.42 6.08
C LEU A 79 8.16 -1.01 6.03
N LYS A 80 8.84 -1.46 7.08
CA LYS A 80 9.34 -2.83 7.19
C LYS A 80 8.21 -3.85 7.09
N ARG A 81 7.10 -3.64 7.81
CA ARG A 81 5.92 -4.52 7.74
C ARG A 81 5.32 -4.57 6.34
N LEU A 82 5.25 -3.43 5.64
CA LEU A 82 4.76 -3.38 4.27
C LEU A 82 5.68 -4.18 3.31
N ILE A 83 6.99 -4.14 3.52
CA ILE A 83 7.96 -4.97 2.76
C ILE A 83 7.77 -6.45 3.08
N GLU A 84 7.72 -6.81 4.37
CA GLU A 84 7.55 -8.19 4.82
C GLU A 84 6.23 -8.80 4.33
N ARG A 85 5.18 -7.98 4.18
CA ARG A 85 3.88 -8.37 3.63
C ARG A 85 3.83 -8.40 2.11
N GLY A 86 4.92 -8.05 1.42
CA GLY A 86 4.96 -8.04 -0.05
C GLY A 86 4.06 -6.96 -0.67
N MET A 87 3.79 -5.88 0.06
CA MET A 87 3.05 -4.71 -0.45
C MET A 87 3.98 -3.78 -1.20
N ILE A 88 5.18 -3.58 -0.65
CA ILE A 88 6.19 -2.67 -1.20
C ILE A 88 7.53 -3.38 -1.31
N VAL A 89 8.37 -2.93 -2.22
CA VAL A 89 9.75 -3.37 -2.37
C VAL A 89 10.64 -2.15 -2.30
N TYR A 90 11.77 -2.27 -1.61
CA TYR A 90 12.81 -1.27 -1.65
C TYR A 90 13.86 -1.67 -2.69
N ASN A 91 14.02 -0.87 -3.75
CA ASN A 91 15.08 -1.01 -4.72
C ASN A 91 16.31 -0.26 -4.19
N GLU A 92 17.35 -1.00 -3.80
CA GLU A 92 18.58 -0.43 -3.25
C GLU A 92 19.39 0.37 -4.27
N GLN A 93 19.38 -0.05 -5.54
CA GLN A 93 20.13 0.61 -6.61
C GLN A 93 19.55 1.99 -6.94
N GLU A 94 18.22 2.10 -6.95
CA GLU A 94 17.53 3.36 -7.28
C GLU A 94 17.13 4.18 -6.04
N GLU A 95 17.32 3.62 -4.85
CA GLU A 95 16.89 4.17 -3.56
C GLU A 95 15.39 4.52 -3.49
N LYS A 96 14.55 3.65 -4.05
CA LYS A 96 13.10 3.84 -4.17
C LYS A 96 12.31 2.73 -3.51
N TYR A 97 11.23 3.11 -2.85
CA TYR A 97 10.13 2.23 -2.46
C TYR A 97 9.09 2.22 -3.57
N GLN A 98 8.68 1.04 -4.01
CA GLN A 98 7.69 0.86 -5.08
C GLN A 98 6.72 -0.26 -4.73
N PRO A 99 5.51 -0.32 -5.33
CA PRO A 99 4.62 -1.45 -5.16
C PRO A 99 5.31 -2.75 -5.56
N ALA A 100 5.12 -3.81 -4.78
CA ALA A 100 5.55 -5.14 -5.21
C ALA A 100 4.71 -5.59 -6.41
N ILE A 101 5.28 -6.35 -7.35
CA ILE A 101 4.59 -6.80 -8.56
C ILE A 101 3.27 -7.52 -8.24
N PHE A 102 3.25 -8.39 -7.23
CA PHE A 102 2.02 -9.09 -6.82
C PHE A 102 0.95 -8.16 -6.25
N PHE A 103 1.35 -7.18 -5.44
CA PHE A 103 0.45 -6.15 -4.93
C PHE A 103 -0.04 -5.22 -6.04
N SER A 104 0.85 -4.81 -6.94
CA SER A 104 0.54 -4.04 -8.14
C SER A 104 -0.47 -4.79 -9.01
N ASN A 105 -0.26 -6.08 -9.27
CA ASN A 105 -1.18 -6.92 -10.05
C ASN A 105 -2.51 -7.15 -9.33
N ALA A 106 -2.50 -7.31 -8.00
CA ALA A 106 -3.73 -7.38 -7.21
C ALA A 106 -4.51 -6.07 -7.33
N LEU A 107 -3.87 -4.92 -7.08
CA LEU A 107 -4.47 -3.59 -7.24
C LEU A 107 -4.91 -3.29 -8.67
N HIS A 108 -4.17 -3.74 -9.68
CA HIS A 108 -4.50 -3.52 -11.08
C HIS A 108 -5.72 -4.36 -11.47
N ARG A 109 -5.81 -5.61 -11.00
CA ARG A 109 -7.02 -6.45 -11.16
C ARG A 109 -8.23 -5.83 -10.45
N LEU A 110 -8.03 -5.25 -9.26
CA LEU A 110 -9.07 -4.50 -8.55
C LEU A 110 -9.54 -3.27 -9.34
N ALA A 111 -8.60 -2.48 -9.87
CA ALA A 111 -8.90 -1.27 -10.64
C ALA A 111 -9.60 -1.58 -11.98
N PHE A 112 -9.15 -2.61 -12.72
CA PHE A 112 -9.80 -3.03 -13.96
C PHE A 112 -11.22 -3.55 -13.75
N ALA A 113 -11.45 -4.32 -12.69
CA ALA A 113 -12.79 -4.79 -12.35
C ALA A 113 -13.74 -3.60 -12.08
N TRP A 114 -13.24 -2.52 -11.47
CA TRP A 114 -14.01 -1.29 -11.24
C TRP A 114 -14.31 -0.52 -12.53
N GLU A 115 -13.32 -0.29 -13.40
CA GLU A 115 -13.52 0.43 -14.66
C GLU A 115 -14.50 -0.29 -15.60
N ALA A 116 -14.47 -1.63 -15.62
CA ALA A 116 -15.41 -2.45 -16.39
C ALA A 116 -16.86 -2.39 -15.88
N ILE A 117 -17.07 -2.02 -14.61
CA ILE A 117 -18.40 -1.84 -14.00
C ILE A 117 -18.92 -0.42 -14.23
N VAL A 118 -18.04 0.58 -14.41
CA VAL A 118 -18.41 2.01 -14.42
C VAL A 118 -18.78 2.56 -15.80
N VAL A 119 -18.40 1.93 -16.93
CA VAL A 119 -18.87 2.34 -18.29
C VAL A 119 -18.89 1.11 -19.24
N PRO A 120 -19.97 0.83 -20.04
CA PRO A 120 -20.96 1.78 -20.57
C PRO A 120 -22.46 1.41 -20.41
N GLU A 121 -23.22 2.29 -19.77
CA GLU A 121 -24.49 2.75 -20.34
C GLU A 121 -24.19 3.95 -21.25
N LYS A 122 -24.00 3.68 -22.55
CA LYS A 122 -24.33 4.58 -23.68
C LYS A 122 -23.84 3.94 -24.97
N GLN A 123 -24.73 3.15 -25.57
CA GLN A 123 -25.07 3.13 -27.00
C GLN A 123 -26.07 1.99 -27.19
N LYS A 124 -27.33 2.24 -26.84
CA LYS A 124 -28.45 1.53 -27.45
C LYS A 124 -29.01 2.48 -28.50
N ASN A 125 -28.76 2.15 -29.76
CA ASN A 125 -29.64 2.56 -30.85
C ASN A 125 -31.01 1.89 -30.65
#